data_AF-A0A9E2ZZU7-F1
#
_entry.id   AF-A0A9E2ZZU7-F1
#
_cell.length_a   1.000
_cell.length_b   1.000
_cell.length_c   1.000
_cell.angle_alpha   90.00
_cell.angle_beta   90.00
_cell.angle_gamma   90.00
#
_symmetry.space_group_name_H-M   'P 1'
#
loop_
_entity.id
_entity.type
_entity.pdbx_description
1 polymer ?
#
loop_
_entity_poly.entity_id
_entity_poly.type
_entity_poly.pdbx_seq_one_letter_code
_entity_poly.pdbx_strand_id
1 'polypeptide(L)' 'MKQLIIGISGASGAVYGIRVLEVLGSVADVETHLVLTPAARRTIELETDR' A
#
# COMPACT_ATOMS: atom_id res chain seq x y z
N MET A 1 13.58 -0.20 -15.37
CA MET A 1 12.43 0.34 -14.63
C MET A 1 11.30 -0.66 -14.61
N LYS A 2 10.94 -1.15 -13.42
CA LYS A 2 9.82 -2.05 -13.19
C LYS A 2 8.63 -1.25 -12.68
N GLN A 3 7.47 -1.40 -13.33
CA GLN A 3 6.23 -0.76 -12.91
C GLN A 3 5.34 -1.78 -12.19
N LEU A 4 4.94 -1.46 -10.97
CA LEU A 4 4.16 -2.35 -10.11
C LEU A 4 2.86 -1.66 -9.69
N ILE A 5 1.72 -2.33 -9.93
CA ILE A 5 0.43 -1.92 -9.39
C ILE A 5 0.29 -2.55 -8.01
N ILE A 6 0.06 -1.73 -6.99
CA ILE A 6 -0.18 -2.17 -5.62
C ILE A 6 -1.64 -1.92 -5.29
N GLY A 7 -2.44 -2.99 -5.24
CA GLY A 7 -3.83 -2.95 -4.80
C GLY A 7 -3.93 -3.23 -3.31
N ILE A 8 -4.54 -2.32 -2.54
CA ILE A 8 -4.90 -2.55 -1.13
C ILE A 8 -6.42 -2.56 -1.03
N SER A 9 -6.97 -3.66 -0.49
CA SER A 9 -8.40 -3.86 -0.24
C SER A 9 -8.73 -3.77 1.26
N GLY A 10 -10.00 -3.93 1.64
CA GLY A 10 -10.47 -3.78 3.02
C GLY A 10 -10.30 -5.00 3.92
N ALA A 11 -9.26 -5.80 3.71
CA ALA A 11 -8.91 -6.87 4.63
C ALA A 11 -8.04 -6.32 5.77
N SER A 12 -8.13 -6.94 6.96
CA SER A 12 -7.21 -6.66 8.07
C SER A 12 -5.76 -6.86 7.65
N GLY A 13 -4.85 -6.10 8.24
CA GLY A 13 -3.43 -6.10 7.90
C GLY A 13 -3.05 -5.07 6.85
N ALA A 14 -3.78 -3.94 6.77
CA ALA A 14 -3.46 -2.86 5.83
C ALA A 14 -2.02 -2.31 5.99
N VAL A 15 -1.44 -2.46 7.19
CA VAL A 15 -0.04 -2.17 7.50
C VAL A 15 0.96 -2.88 6.57
N TYR A 16 0.64 -4.08 6.06
CA TYR A 16 1.52 -4.79 5.12
C TYR A 16 1.57 -4.09 3.77
N GLY A 17 0.43 -3.61 3.26
CA GLY A 17 0.36 -2.83 2.03
C GLY A 17 1.13 -1.52 2.14
N ILE A 18 0.98 -0.81 3.28
CA ILE A 18 1.78 0.39 3.59
C ILE A 18 3.27 0.05 3.61
N ARG A 19 3.67 -1.02 4.31
CA ARG A 19 5.08 -1.40 4.43
C ARG A 19 5.71 -1.76 3.07
N VAL A 20 4.95 -2.41 2.19
CA VAL A 20 5.41 -2.70 0.82
C VAL A 20 5.70 -1.39 0.07
N LEU A 21 4.81 -0.40 0.15
CA LEU A 21 5.02 0.89 -0.51
C LEU A 21 6.28 1.62 0.01
N GLU A 22 6.51 1.60 1.33
CA GLU A 22 7.72 2.20 1.92
C GLU A 22 9.01 1.55 1.42
N VAL A 23 9.03 0.22 1.40
CA VAL A 23 10.21 -0.54 0.97
C VAL A 23 10.45 -0.32 -0.52
N LEU A 24 9.41 -0.43 -1.35
CA LEU A 24 9.54 -0.23 -2.79
C LEU A 24 9.89 1.21 -3.16
N GLY A 25 9.45 2.21 -2.38
CA GLY A 25 9.84 3.60 -2.56
C GLY A 25 11.34 3.86 -2.39
N SER A 26 12.09 2.96 -1.74
CA SER A 26 13.54 3.03 -1.62
C SER A 26 14.31 2.33 -2.75
N VAL A 27 13.61 1.65 -3.68
CA VAL A 27 14.23 0.87 -4.75
C VAL A 27 14.31 1.71 -6.03
N ALA A 28 15.54 2.09 -6.42
CA ALA A 28 15.79 3.06 -7.49
C ALA A 28 15.20 2.73 -8.88
N ASP A 29 14.93 1.45 -9.17
CA ASP A 29 14.39 1.02 -10.48
C ASP A 29 12.94 0.49 -10.39
N VAL A 30 12.19 0.89 -9.35
CA VAL A 30 10.79 0.53 -9.16
C VAL A 30 9.89 1.77 -9.10
N GLU A 31 8.81 1.75 -9.87
CA GLU A 31 7.72 2.73 -9.82
C GLU A 31 6.45 2.03 -9.34
N THR A 32 5.78 2.58 -8.34
CA THR A 32 4.56 2.01 -7.77
C THR A 32 3.32 2.81 -8.13
N HIS A 33 2.27 2.13 -8.57
CA HIS A 33 0.95 2.70 -8.86
C HIS A 33 -0.05 2.14 -7.84
N LEU A 34 -0.48 2.98 -6.88
CA LEU A 34 -1.36 2.55 -5.78
C LEU A 34 -2.83 2.62 -6.19
N VAL A 35 -3.57 1.54 -5.93
CA VAL A 35 -5.04 1.48 -6.01
C VAL A 35 -5.60 1.11 -4.64
N LEU A 36 -6.47 1.98 -4.10
CA LEU A 36 -7.11 1.80 -2.79
C LEU A 36 -8.62 1.71 -2.95
N THR A 37 -9.23 0.72 -2.30
CA THR A 37 -10.70 0.70 -2.16
C THR A 37 -11.15 1.60 -1.00
N PRO A 38 -12.41 2.05 -0.96
CA PRO A 38 -12.94 2.77 0.20
C PRO A 38 -12.81 1.98 1.52
N ALA A 39 -13.00 0.65 1.47
CA ALA A 39 -12.85 -0.20 2.64
C ALA A 39 -11.38 -0.32 3.10
N ALA A 40 -10.42 -0.29 2.17
CA ALA A 40 -8.99 -0.25 2.50
C ALA A 40 -8.62 1.01 3.27
N ARG A 41 -9.11 2.18 2.81
CA ARG A 41 -8.93 3.46 3.51
C ARG A 41 -9.43 3.36 4.95
N ARG A 42 -10.64 2.82 5.15
CA ARG A 42 -11.21 2.65 6.48
C ARG A 42 -10.38 1.71 7.35
N THR A 43 -9.84 0.64 6.78
CA THR A 43 -9.00 -0.31 7.53
C THR A 43 -7.68 0.32 7.95
N ILE A 44 -7.06 1.12 7.08
CA ILE A 44 -5.85 1.89 7.42
C ILE A 44 -6.11 2.80 8.63
N GLU A 45 -7.20 3.57 8.61
CA GLU A 45 -7.59 4.46 9.73
C GLU A 45 -7.87 3.70 11.04
N LEU A 46 -8.38 2.46 10.95
CA LEU A 46 -8.75 1.66 12.12
C LEU A 46 -7.57 0.91 12.74
N GLU A 47 -6.63 0.45 11.91
CA GLU A 47 -5.57 -0.47 12.33
C GLU A 47 -4.18 0.19 12.42
N THR A 48 -4.01 1.41 11.93
CA THR A 48 -2.70 2.07 11.85
C THR A 48 -2.76 3.55 12.20
N ASP A 49 -1.65 4.08 12.75
CA ASP A 49 -1.48 5.51 13.05
C ASP A 49 -0.88 6.29 11.86
N ARG A 50 -1.24 5.91 10.63
CA ARG A 50 -0.63 6.40 9.38
C ARG A 50 -1.51 7.38 8.62
#